data_AF-A0A6J2YSJ8-F1
#
_entry.id   AF-A0A6J2YSJ8-F1
#
_cell.length_a   1.000
_cell.length_b   1.000
_cell.length_c   1.000
_cell.angle_alpha   90.00
_cell.angle_beta   90.00
_cell.angle_gamma   90.00
#
_symmetry.space_group_name_H-M   'P 1'
#
loop_
_entity.id
_entity.type
_entity.pdbx_description
1 polymer ?
#
loop_
_entity_poly.entity_id
_entity_poly.type
_entity_poly.pdbx_seq_one_letter_code
_entity_poly.pdbx_strand_id
1 'polypeptide(L)'
;MIFLVKHTGLFVRQPNGRTSLKYFSKTIAGDRFKPLAGNTLTGRFLLYLNNFNSIEEPAKLDSCSLINTLKYHPRDVVKLETTGVVKALTLLPDRKFVQNKQDYTKLLNLIDGECCDRLASQDVTGIIRLLHSFMSANPNRLTETRYFSLALDDLIKTCDKLSKNELVQVIFFIGLLKKCSKAQYMLRICLNKFNKQFINELTQEDLCIICNSTFKTSTKIKNKGLLEKVKCHISQNLFILNDPAIFVTLIKTLRHNRYQDEDLLNTITCTMFFNKTINDYSFTAISHVLALYSDYLYHHETVLKILSEESIRKLKSNQYKAKDTYLIDQPRTKDIKRFLWALSNLNYKLAKEDIETVIIPQIVNRIKSGECENNPGSFVDIALYLWMMHYKAYNLIKHVLTKENISVMRATNPTSIRSMNLLLVCIFYEDAELYTSLNLCPDNRNNYDMNIQLQKRPLLNEIMANLKLISLENHIDKYQSQCQVPYINIIGITGYHKKVYKSINIEILDDYTCLKNTDSLPTGLMELKLRILEKCDEALITV
;
A
#
# COMPACT_ATOMS: atom_id res chain seq x y z
N MET A 1 -31.26 21.33 -4.70
CA MET A 1 -32.25 20.45 -4.05
C MET A 1 -31.55 19.12 -3.80
N ILE A 2 -31.04 18.89 -2.58
CA ILE A 2 -30.24 17.70 -2.25
C ILE A 2 -31.20 16.67 -1.62
N PHE A 3 -31.42 15.55 -2.31
CA PHE A 3 -32.10 14.39 -1.72
C PHE A 3 -31.16 13.77 -0.66
N LEU A 4 -31.43 14.07 0.61
CA LEU A 4 -30.90 13.33 1.76
C LEU A 4 -31.62 11.97 1.81
N VAL A 5 -31.16 11.02 1.00
CA VAL A 5 -31.53 9.62 1.18
C VAL A 5 -30.79 9.11 2.43
N LYS A 6 -31.54 8.82 3.50
CA LYS A 6 -31.05 8.07 4.65
C LYS A 6 -30.66 6.66 4.18
N HIS A 7 -29.39 6.44 3.90
CA HIS A 7 -28.88 5.09 3.63
C HIS A 7 -28.61 4.35 4.95
N THR A 8 -29.32 3.23 5.14
CA THR A 8 -29.24 2.32 6.29
C THR A 8 -28.18 1.24 6.07
N GLY A 9 -26.91 1.62 5.87
CA GLY A 9 -25.77 0.69 5.86
C GLY A 9 -25.09 0.62 7.24
N LEU A 10 -24.44 -0.49 7.60
CA LEU A 10 -23.65 -0.57 8.85
C LEU A 10 -22.46 0.39 8.89
N PHE A 11 -22.11 0.99 7.74
CA PHE A 11 -21.11 2.03 7.61
C PHE A 11 -21.71 3.45 7.73
N VAL A 12 -22.74 3.64 8.57
CA VAL A 12 -23.22 4.98 8.94
C VAL A 12 -22.27 5.62 9.96
N ARG A 13 -21.92 6.88 9.67
CA ARG A 13 -21.09 7.83 10.44
C ARG A 13 -21.05 7.55 11.95
N GLN A 14 -19.85 7.34 12.50
CA GLN A 14 -19.59 7.68 13.91
C GLN A 14 -19.19 9.18 13.96
N PRO A 15 -19.73 9.99 14.87
CA PRO A 15 -19.39 11.41 14.97
C PRO A 15 -17.91 11.62 15.31
N ASN A 16 -17.32 12.67 14.73
CA ASN A 16 -15.91 13.06 14.85
C ASN A 16 -15.46 13.30 16.30
N GLY A 17 -14.15 13.12 16.51
CA GLY A 17 -13.38 14.18 17.16
C GLY A 17 -13.19 14.09 18.67
N ARG A 18 -12.57 13.02 19.17
CA ARG A 18 -11.61 13.13 20.29
C ARG A 18 -10.42 12.24 20.00
N THR A 19 -9.22 12.75 20.25
CA THR A 19 -7.98 12.00 20.42
C THR A 19 -8.21 10.93 21.50
N SER A 20 -8.84 9.82 21.11
CA SER A 20 -8.87 8.65 21.96
C SER A 20 -7.47 8.05 21.88
N LEU A 21 -6.70 8.23 22.96
CA LEU A 21 -5.66 7.28 23.31
C LEU A 21 -6.31 5.90 23.20
N LYS A 22 -6.05 5.18 22.12
CA LYS A 22 -6.50 3.79 22.03
C LYS A 22 -5.58 3.00 22.93
N TYR A 23 -6.04 2.80 24.17
CA TYR A 23 -5.47 1.84 25.09
C TYR A 23 -5.44 0.49 24.40
N PHE A 24 -4.24 -0.03 24.15
CA PHE A 24 -4.08 -1.41 23.74
C PHE A 24 -4.39 -2.29 24.94
N SER A 25 -5.31 -3.22 24.78
CA SER A 25 -5.50 -4.29 25.76
C SER A 25 -4.45 -5.36 25.48
N LYS A 26 -3.75 -5.82 26.52
CA LYS A 26 -2.93 -7.03 26.42
C LYS A 26 -3.86 -8.24 26.44
N THR A 27 -3.83 -9.07 25.39
CA THR A 27 -4.49 -10.37 25.39
C THR A 27 -3.89 -11.26 26.49
N ILE A 28 -4.57 -12.35 26.84
CA ILE A 28 -4.02 -13.37 27.75
C ILE A 28 -2.73 -13.97 27.18
N ALA A 29 -2.59 -14.02 25.85
CA ALA A 29 -1.37 -14.43 25.15
C ALA A 29 -0.20 -13.43 25.27
N GLY A 30 -0.43 -12.25 25.87
CA GLY A 30 0.54 -11.18 26.04
C GLY A 30 0.65 -10.23 24.86
N ASP A 31 -0.12 -10.47 23.79
CA ASP A 31 -0.09 -9.65 22.59
C ASP A 31 -0.82 -8.33 22.82
N ARG A 32 -0.28 -7.24 22.30
CA ARG A 32 -1.03 -5.98 22.22
C ARG A 32 -2.11 -6.15 21.16
N PHE A 33 -3.35 -5.97 21.55
CA PHE A 33 -4.50 -6.08 20.65
C PHE A 33 -5.33 -4.80 20.72
N LYS A 34 -5.90 -4.47 19.57
CA LYS A 34 -6.90 -3.42 19.45
C LYS A 34 -8.25 -4.10 19.28
N PRO A 35 -9.22 -3.87 20.19
CA PRO A 35 -10.58 -4.36 20.05
C PRO A 35 -11.05 -4.24 18.60
N LEU A 36 -11.51 -5.35 18.02
CA LEU A 36 -12.16 -5.39 16.71
C LEU A 36 -13.52 -4.70 16.82
N ALA A 37 -13.49 -3.39 17.02
CA ALA A 37 -14.64 -2.52 17.16
C ALA A 37 -14.99 -1.88 15.82
N GLY A 38 -16.22 -1.39 15.69
CA GLY A 38 -16.72 -0.65 14.52
C GLY A 38 -15.93 0.64 14.18
N ASN A 39 -14.94 1.02 14.99
CA ASN A 39 -14.04 2.14 14.72
C ASN A 39 -12.78 1.75 13.91
N THR A 40 -12.68 0.51 13.43
CA THR A 40 -11.63 0.06 12.50
C THR A 40 -12.24 -0.55 11.26
N LEU A 41 -11.56 -0.45 10.12
CA LEU A 41 -12.03 -1.07 8.88
C LEU A 41 -12.21 -2.59 9.02
N THR A 42 -11.24 -3.30 9.61
CA THR A 42 -11.35 -4.75 9.87
C THR A 42 -12.51 -5.08 10.81
N GLY A 43 -12.70 -4.30 11.88
CA GLY A 43 -13.82 -4.50 12.81
C GLY A 43 -15.17 -4.28 12.14
N ARG A 44 -15.29 -3.26 11.26
CA ARG A 44 -16.51 -3.05 10.46
C ARG A 44 -16.79 -4.20 9.50
N PHE A 45 -15.74 -4.75 8.86
CA PHE A 45 -15.90 -5.96 8.04
C PHE A 45 -16.40 -7.14 8.86
N LEU A 46 -15.85 -7.38 10.05
CA LEU A 46 -16.33 -8.46 10.90
C LEU A 46 -17.79 -8.26 11.35
N LEU A 47 -18.19 -7.04 11.71
CA LEU A 47 -19.58 -6.73 12.03
C LEU A 47 -20.51 -7.00 10.84
N TYR A 48 -20.10 -6.60 9.63
CA TYR A 48 -20.85 -6.88 8.41
C TYR A 48 -20.95 -8.39 8.14
N LEU A 49 -19.84 -9.12 8.24
CA LEU A 49 -19.80 -10.56 7.98
C LEU A 49 -20.58 -11.36 9.03
N ASN A 50 -20.61 -10.91 10.28
CA ASN A 50 -21.38 -11.55 11.34
C ASN A 50 -22.89 -11.50 11.09
N ASN A 51 -23.40 -10.53 10.33
CA ASN A 51 -24.83 -10.50 10.00
C ASN A 51 -25.26 -11.65 9.08
N PHE A 52 -24.32 -12.26 8.34
CA PHE A 52 -24.61 -13.45 7.54
C PHE A 52 -24.62 -14.73 8.36
N ASN A 53 -23.89 -14.72 9.48
CA ASN A 53 -23.85 -15.84 10.39
C ASN A 53 -24.97 -15.63 11.39
N SER A 54 -26.17 -16.13 11.09
CA SER A 54 -27.27 -16.20 12.06
C SER A 54 -26.73 -16.87 13.32
N ILE A 55 -26.40 -16.07 14.33
CA ILE A 55 -26.11 -16.59 15.67
C ILE A 55 -27.47 -17.00 16.19
N GLU A 56 -27.88 -18.23 15.90
CA GLU A 56 -28.72 -18.94 16.86
C GLU A 56 -27.94 -18.85 18.17
N GLU A 57 -28.47 -18.11 19.13
CA GLU A 57 -27.89 -18.09 20.47
C GLU A 57 -27.74 -19.56 20.88
N PRO A 58 -26.51 -20.04 21.11
CA PRO A 58 -26.34 -21.42 21.51
C PRO A 58 -27.20 -21.61 22.75
N ALA A 59 -28.06 -22.63 22.71
CA ALA A 59 -28.94 -23.05 23.81
C ALA A 59 -28.20 -22.92 25.16
N LYS A 60 -28.95 -22.69 26.25
CA LYS A 60 -28.47 -22.46 27.64
C LYS A 60 -27.54 -23.59 28.18
N LEU A 61 -26.40 -23.87 27.54
CA LEU A 61 -25.25 -24.48 28.17
C LEU A 61 -24.78 -23.48 29.21
N ASP A 62 -24.68 -23.90 30.46
CA ASP A 62 -24.05 -23.08 31.47
C ASP A 62 -22.60 -22.79 31.05
N SER A 63 -22.32 -21.51 30.75
CA SER A 63 -21.00 -21.06 30.27
C SER A 63 -19.90 -21.34 31.30
N CYS A 64 -20.24 -21.35 32.59
CA CYS A 64 -19.31 -21.66 33.68
C CYS A 64 -18.97 -23.15 33.71
N SER A 65 -19.95 -24.04 33.56
CA SER A 65 -19.70 -25.49 33.54
C SER A 65 -18.84 -25.91 32.34
N LEU A 66 -19.11 -25.37 31.14
CA LEU A 66 -18.38 -25.73 29.92
C LEU A 66 -16.87 -25.47 30.02
N ILE A 67 -16.47 -24.27 30.46
CA ILE A 67 -15.03 -23.95 30.57
C ILE A 67 -14.40 -24.68 31.76
N ASN A 68 -15.11 -24.85 32.87
CA ASN A 68 -14.59 -25.65 33.99
C ASN A 68 -14.33 -27.10 33.53
N THR A 69 -15.26 -27.71 32.81
CA THR A 69 -15.07 -29.04 32.22
C THR A 69 -13.87 -29.06 31.28
N LEU A 70 -13.71 -28.10 30.38
CA LEU A 70 -12.55 -28.04 29.48
C LEU A 70 -11.23 -27.70 30.19
N LYS A 71 -11.27 -27.06 31.36
CA LYS A 71 -10.08 -26.74 32.16
C LYS A 71 -9.58 -27.98 32.91
N TYR A 72 -10.48 -28.75 33.51
CA TYR A 72 -10.13 -29.96 34.28
C TYR A 72 -10.03 -31.22 33.41
N HIS A 73 -10.82 -31.28 32.35
CA HIS A 73 -10.85 -32.37 31.37
C HIS A 73 -10.75 -31.82 29.94
N PRO A 74 -9.60 -31.28 29.52
CA PRO A 74 -9.45 -30.68 28.19
C PRO A 74 -9.86 -31.62 27.04
N ARG A 75 -9.61 -32.92 27.19
CA ARG A 75 -9.98 -33.94 26.18
C ARG A 75 -11.48 -34.07 25.94
N ASP A 76 -12.33 -33.53 26.80
CA ASP A 76 -13.78 -33.54 26.60
C ASP A 76 -14.24 -32.60 25.48
N VAL A 77 -13.34 -31.80 24.88
CA VAL A 77 -13.64 -31.04 23.65
C VAL A 77 -14.20 -31.93 22.54
N VAL A 78 -13.73 -33.19 22.46
CA VAL A 78 -14.14 -34.18 21.46
C VAL A 78 -15.63 -34.51 21.60
N LYS A 79 -16.16 -34.42 22.82
CA LYS A 79 -17.57 -34.70 23.14
C LYS A 79 -18.50 -33.53 22.84
N LEU A 80 -17.96 -32.33 22.61
CA LEU A 80 -18.77 -31.14 22.34
C LEU A 80 -19.27 -31.16 20.90
N GLU A 81 -20.50 -30.73 20.66
CA GLU A 81 -20.94 -30.38 19.31
C GLU A 81 -20.27 -29.06 18.83
N THR A 82 -20.38 -28.76 17.53
CA THR A 82 -19.79 -27.54 16.94
C THR A 82 -20.25 -26.26 17.66
N THR A 83 -21.49 -26.20 18.12
CA THR A 83 -22.04 -25.09 18.92
C THR A 83 -21.31 -24.93 20.26
N GLY A 84 -20.99 -26.04 20.93
CA GLY A 84 -20.20 -26.07 22.16
C GLY A 84 -18.76 -25.59 21.92
N VAL A 85 -18.14 -25.99 20.80
CA VAL A 85 -16.80 -25.52 20.41
C VAL A 85 -16.78 -24.01 20.15
N VAL A 86 -17.75 -23.50 19.40
CA VAL A 86 -17.93 -22.05 19.15
C VAL A 86 -18.09 -21.28 20.46
N LYS A 87 -18.89 -21.80 21.39
CA LYS A 87 -19.08 -21.20 22.71
C LYS A 87 -17.79 -21.18 23.53
N ALA A 88 -17.03 -22.28 23.52
CA ALA A 88 -15.73 -22.36 24.18
C ALA A 88 -14.73 -21.33 23.62
N LEU A 89 -14.64 -21.19 22.29
CA LEU A 89 -13.79 -20.18 21.64
C LEU A 89 -14.19 -18.75 22.01
N THR A 90 -15.48 -18.47 22.12
CA THR A 90 -15.99 -17.14 22.47
C THR A 90 -15.64 -16.74 23.91
N LEU A 91 -15.61 -17.70 24.83
CA LEU A 91 -15.27 -17.48 26.24
C LEU A 91 -13.76 -17.47 26.52
N LEU A 92 -12.96 -18.09 25.64
CA LEU A 92 -11.51 -18.26 25.81
C LEU A 92 -10.72 -16.96 26.10
N PRO A 93 -11.08 -15.78 25.53
CA PRO A 93 -10.38 -14.52 25.81
C PRO A 93 -10.66 -13.92 27.20
N ASP A 94 -11.66 -14.41 27.93
CA ASP A 94 -12.05 -13.85 29.22
C ASP A 94 -11.16 -14.40 30.37
N ARG A 95 -10.52 -13.46 31.08
CA ARG A 95 -9.58 -13.73 32.18
C ARG A 95 -10.23 -14.38 33.39
N LYS A 96 -11.55 -14.28 33.53
CA LYS A 96 -12.29 -15.03 34.56
C LYS A 96 -12.16 -16.54 34.37
N PHE A 97 -11.97 -16.97 33.13
CA PHE A 97 -11.98 -18.39 32.76
C PHE A 97 -10.58 -18.93 32.50
N VAL A 98 -9.71 -18.15 31.84
CA VAL A 98 -8.31 -18.53 31.59
C VAL A 98 -7.37 -17.50 32.21
N GLN A 99 -6.63 -17.93 33.25
CA GLN A 99 -5.87 -17.02 34.11
C GLN A 99 -4.45 -16.74 33.61
N ASN A 100 -3.86 -17.64 32.80
CA ASN A 100 -2.49 -17.50 32.33
C ASN A 100 -2.33 -17.90 30.84
N LYS A 101 -1.21 -17.48 30.25
CA LYS A 101 -0.87 -17.70 28.83
C LYS A 101 -0.72 -19.17 28.45
N GLN A 102 -0.20 -20.00 29.36
CA GLN A 102 0.06 -21.41 29.08
C GLN A 102 -1.25 -22.17 28.92
N ASP A 103 -2.19 -21.97 29.84
CA ASP A 103 -3.51 -22.61 29.80
C ASP A 103 -4.31 -22.16 28.57
N TYR A 104 -4.25 -20.86 28.24
CA TYR A 104 -4.85 -20.33 27.01
C TYR A 104 -4.30 -21.03 25.76
N THR A 105 -2.98 -21.15 25.66
CA THR A 105 -2.33 -21.75 24.49
C THR A 105 -2.62 -23.26 24.39
N LYS A 106 -2.60 -23.97 25.51
CA LYS A 106 -2.92 -25.41 25.57
C LYS A 106 -4.36 -25.68 25.11
N LEU A 107 -5.33 -24.95 25.66
CA LEU A 107 -6.73 -25.12 25.32
C LEU A 107 -7.02 -24.71 23.86
N LEU A 108 -6.42 -23.62 23.39
CA LEU A 108 -6.53 -23.21 21.98
C LEU A 108 -6.00 -24.28 21.03
N ASN A 109 -4.82 -24.85 21.30
CA ASN A 109 -4.22 -25.89 20.45
C ASN A 109 -5.06 -27.17 20.43
N LEU A 110 -5.69 -27.49 21.56
CA LEU A 110 -6.56 -28.66 21.66
C LEU A 110 -7.86 -28.45 20.88
N ILE A 111 -8.47 -27.26 20.97
CA ILE A 111 -9.62 -26.89 20.14
C ILE A 111 -9.24 -26.87 18.64
N ASP A 112 -8.06 -26.33 18.29
CA ASP A 112 -7.53 -26.32 16.93
C ASP A 112 -7.35 -27.74 16.38
N GLY A 113 -6.79 -28.65 17.19
CA GLY A 113 -6.67 -30.07 16.88
C GLY A 113 -8.02 -30.71 16.55
N GLU A 114 -8.98 -30.57 17.46
CA GLU A 114 -10.34 -31.12 17.29
C GLU A 114 -11.05 -30.57 16.05
N CYS A 115 -10.92 -29.27 15.78
CA CYS A 115 -11.53 -28.66 14.60
C CYS A 115 -10.90 -29.21 13.30
N CYS A 116 -9.60 -29.51 13.29
CA CYS A 116 -8.96 -30.15 12.14
C CYS A 116 -9.52 -31.55 11.90
N ASP A 117 -9.71 -32.34 12.96
CA ASP A 117 -10.17 -33.73 12.85
C ASP A 117 -11.63 -33.79 12.34
N ARG A 118 -12.43 -32.77 12.64
CA ARG A 118 -13.82 -32.62 12.15
C ARG A 118 -13.94 -32.03 10.76
N LEU A 119 -12.88 -31.45 10.19
CA LEU A 119 -13.00 -30.62 8.99
C LEU A 119 -13.68 -31.36 7.82
N ALA A 120 -13.36 -32.65 7.63
CA ALA A 120 -13.89 -33.44 6.52
C ALA A 120 -15.41 -33.68 6.60
N SER A 121 -16.02 -33.56 7.78
CA SER A 121 -17.47 -33.74 7.98
C SER A 121 -18.24 -32.42 8.12
N GLN A 122 -17.54 -31.27 8.03
CA GLN A 122 -18.16 -29.96 8.15
C GLN A 122 -18.67 -29.45 6.80
N ASP A 123 -19.81 -28.77 6.84
CA ASP A 123 -20.31 -27.98 5.72
C ASP A 123 -19.61 -26.60 5.68
N VAL A 124 -19.76 -25.91 4.55
CA VAL A 124 -19.16 -24.59 4.31
C VAL A 124 -19.52 -23.59 5.43
N THR A 125 -20.79 -23.57 5.83
CA THR A 125 -21.30 -22.71 6.90
C THR A 125 -20.61 -23.00 8.24
N GLY A 126 -20.49 -24.28 8.60
CA GLY A 126 -19.80 -24.72 9.82
C GLY A 126 -18.33 -24.31 9.85
N ILE A 127 -17.63 -24.45 8.72
CA ILE A 127 -16.22 -24.05 8.60
C ILE A 127 -16.08 -22.54 8.81
N ILE A 128 -16.87 -21.73 8.10
CA ILE A 128 -16.82 -20.27 8.19
C ILE A 128 -17.16 -19.80 9.62
N ARG A 129 -18.16 -20.40 10.27
CA ARG A 129 -18.54 -20.08 11.65
C ARG A 129 -17.40 -20.33 12.64
N LEU A 130 -16.67 -21.43 12.48
CA LEU A 130 -15.50 -21.71 13.32
C LEU A 130 -14.35 -20.74 13.05
N LEU A 131 -14.08 -20.39 11.79
CA LEU A 131 -13.07 -19.38 11.44
C LEU A 131 -13.37 -18.02 12.11
N HIS A 132 -14.63 -17.59 12.13
CA HIS A 132 -15.05 -16.37 12.85
C HIS A 132 -14.87 -16.49 14.36
N SER A 133 -15.18 -17.66 14.92
CA SER A 133 -15.02 -17.92 16.36
C SER A 133 -13.54 -17.86 16.75
N PHE A 134 -12.66 -18.46 15.95
CA PHE A 134 -11.21 -18.33 16.15
C PHE A 134 -10.71 -16.89 15.98
N MET A 135 -11.23 -16.14 15.01
CA MET A 135 -10.87 -14.72 14.84
C MET A 135 -11.24 -13.88 16.06
N SER A 136 -12.37 -14.19 16.71
CA SER A 136 -12.80 -13.55 17.94
C SER A 136 -11.93 -13.97 19.13
N ALA A 137 -11.55 -15.25 19.19
CA ALA A 137 -10.73 -15.81 20.26
C ALA A 137 -9.26 -15.35 20.21
N ASN A 138 -8.66 -15.32 19.02
CA ASN A 138 -7.23 -15.05 18.80
C ASN A 138 -6.96 -14.29 17.48
N PRO A 139 -7.38 -13.01 17.39
CA PRO A 139 -7.32 -12.25 16.13
C PRO A 139 -5.92 -12.02 15.58
N ASN A 140 -4.90 -11.99 16.45
CA ASN A 140 -3.52 -11.70 16.05
C ASN A 140 -2.78 -12.92 15.51
N ARG A 141 -3.17 -14.13 15.92
CA ARG A 141 -2.48 -15.38 15.60
C ARG A 141 -3.38 -16.42 14.92
N LEU A 142 -4.58 -16.02 14.47
CA LEU A 142 -5.48 -16.87 13.69
C LEU A 142 -4.76 -17.59 12.54
N THR A 143 -3.92 -16.86 11.81
CA THR A 143 -3.20 -17.42 10.65
C THR A 143 -2.12 -18.45 11.02
N GLU A 144 -1.80 -18.59 12.31
CA GLU A 144 -0.85 -19.58 12.83
C GLU A 144 -1.54 -20.89 13.22
N THR A 145 -2.88 -20.93 13.29
CA THR A 145 -3.61 -22.16 13.65
C THR A 145 -3.65 -23.13 12.48
N ARG A 146 -3.61 -24.43 12.79
CA ARG A 146 -3.62 -25.49 11.77
C ARG A 146 -4.98 -25.54 11.06
N TYR A 147 -6.06 -25.38 11.83
CA TYR A 147 -7.42 -25.36 11.30
C TYR A 147 -7.59 -24.24 10.28
N PHE A 148 -7.07 -23.04 10.53
CA PHE A 148 -7.20 -21.92 9.59
C PHE A 148 -6.62 -22.27 8.21
N SER A 149 -5.43 -22.87 8.16
CA SER A 149 -4.83 -23.25 6.87
C SER A 149 -5.62 -24.35 6.17
N LEU A 150 -6.00 -25.41 6.89
CA LEU A 150 -6.71 -26.55 6.29
C LEU A 150 -8.12 -26.17 5.83
N ALA A 151 -8.84 -25.39 6.63
CA ALA A 151 -10.16 -24.86 6.30
C ALA A 151 -10.14 -24.00 5.04
N LEU A 152 -9.15 -23.10 4.90
CA LEU A 152 -9.01 -22.30 3.68
C LEU A 152 -8.68 -23.16 2.45
N ASP A 153 -7.85 -24.20 2.61
CA ASP A 153 -7.55 -25.12 1.51
C ASP A 153 -8.82 -25.88 1.06
N ASP A 154 -9.68 -26.30 2.00
CA ASP A 154 -10.93 -26.99 1.71
C ASP A 154 -11.98 -26.08 1.04
N LEU A 155 -12.18 -24.87 1.58
CA LEU A 155 -13.08 -23.86 1.01
C LEU A 155 -12.67 -23.45 -0.41
N ILE A 156 -11.37 -23.44 -0.71
CA ILE A 156 -10.87 -23.16 -2.07
C ILE A 156 -11.13 -24.32 -3.03
N LYS A 157 -11.05 -25.59 -2.60
CA LYS A 157 -11.40 -26.74 -3.43
C LYS A 157 -12.88 -26.76 -3.80
N THR A 158 -13.74 -26.27 -2.90
CA THR A 158 -15.18 -26.19 -3.10
C THR A 158 -15.65 -24.80 -3.57
N CYS A 159 -14.72 -23.93 -3.98
CA CYS A 159 -14.99 -22.52 -4.32
C CYS A 159 -16.13 -22.33 -5.35
N ASP A 160 -16.30 -23.29 -6.26
CA ASP A 160 -17.29 -23.28 -7.33
C ASP A 160 -18.74 -23.38 -6.82
N LYS A 161 -18.92 -23.88 -5.60
CA LYS A 161 -20.23 -24.10 -4.96
C LYS A 161 -20.59 -23.01 -3.96
N LEU A 162 -19.69 -22.07 -3.71
CA LEU A 162 -19.89 -21.02 -2.71
C LEU A 162 -20.91 -19.99 -3.22
N SER A 163 -21.85 -19.62 -2.35
CA SER A 163 -22.71 -18.46 -2.55
C SER A 163 -21.90 -17.15 -2.53
N LYS A 164 -22.54 -16.04 -2.91
CA LYS A 164 -21.93 -14.70 -2.87
C LYS A 164 -21.36 -14.36 -1.50
N ASN A 165 -22.16 -14.56 -0.45
CA ASN A 165 -21.79 -14.17 0.91
C ASN A 165 -20.64 -15.05 1.45
N GLU A 166 -20.66 -16.35 1.16
CA GLU A 166 -19.58 -17.27 1.53
C GLU A 166 -18.28 -16.93 0.79
N LEU A 167 -18.35 -16.64 -0.51
CA LEU A 167 -17.17 -16.27 -1.29
C LEU A 167 -16.53 -14.97 -0.78
N VAL A 168 -17.33 -13.97 -0.41
CA VAL A 168 -16.83 -12.71 0.20
C VAL A 168 -16.17 -12.99 1.57
N GLN A 169 -16.73 -13.88 2.39
CA GLN A 169 -16.12 -14.30 3.66
C GLN A 169 -14.78 -15.03 3.45
N VAL A 170 -14.71 -15.94 2.48
CA VAL A 170 -13.46 -16.62 2.09
C VAL A 170 -12.41 -15.60 1.64
N ILE A 171 -12.79 -14.63 0.80
CA ILE A 171 -11.90 -13.55 0.35
C ILE A 171 -11.40 -12.71 1.54
N PHE A 172 -12.25 -12.43 2.54
CA PHE A 172 -11.83 -11.75 3.76
C PHE A 172 -10.74 -12.52 4.50
N PHE A 173 -10.94 -13.83 4.74
CA PHE A 173 -9.97 -14.67 5.46
C PHE A 173 -8.66 -14.83 4.68
N ILE A 174 -8.70 -15.01 3.36
CA ILE A 174 -7.50 -15.02 2.51
C ILE A 174 -6.73 -13.69 2.66
N GLY A 175 -7.43 -12.56 2.77
CA GLY A 175 -6.81 -11.26 3.02
C GLY A 175 -6.01 -11.17 4.32
N LEU A 176 -6.26 -12.04 5.30
CA LEU A 176 -5.52 -12.10 6.57
C LEU A 176 -4.13 -12.74 6.41
N LEU A 177 -3.95 -13.62 5.42
CA LEU A 177 -2.64 -14.21 5.08
C LEU A 177 -1.61 -13.18 4.57
N LYS A 178 -2.07 -11.98 4.17
CA LYS A 178 -1.25 -10.90 3.58
C LYS A 178 -0.50 -11.40 2.33
N LYS A 179 0.60 -10.72 1.95
CA LYS A 179 1.37 -11.01 0.74
C LYS A 179 2.15 -12.31 0.89
N CYS A 180 1.66 -13.39 0.28
CA CYS A 180 2.39 -14.63 0.01
C CYS A 180 1.85 -15.30 -1.26
N SER A 181 2.61 -16.21 -1.86
CA SER A 181 2.24 -16.91 -3.10
C SER A 181 0.93 -17.69 -2.95
N LYS A 182 0.76 -18.40 -1.82
CA LYS A 182 -0.47 -19.16 -1.50
C LYS A 182 -1.71 -18.26 -1.50
N ALA A 183 -1.67 -17.14 -0.78
CA ALA A 183 -2.80 -16.19 -0.72
C ALA A 183 -3.11 -15.59 -2.10
N GLN A 184 -2.09 -15.27 -2.89
CA GLN A 184 -2.28 -14.76 -4.25
C GLN A 184 -2.95 -15.77 -5.17
N TYR A 185 -2.55 -17.04 -5.08
CA TYR A 185 -3.14 -18.13 -5.84
C TYR A 185 -4.61 -18.34 -5.46
N MET A 186 -4.91 -18.50 -4.16
CA MET A 186 -6.27 -18.68 -3.66
C MET A 186 -7.18 -17.52 -4.07
N LEU A 187 -6.72 -16.27 -3.92
CA LEU A 187 -7.52 -15.11 -4.26
C LEU A 187 -7.81 -15.02 -5.77
N ARG A 188 -6.89 -15.47 -6.63
CA ARG A 188 -7.14 -15.53 -8.08
C ARG A 188 -8.24 -16.53 -8.43
N ILE A 189 -8.29 -17.68 -7.74
CA ILE A 189 -9.37 -18.66 -7.90
C ILE A 189 -10.71 -18.01 -7.57
N CYS A 190 -10.83 -17.35 -6.42
CA CYS A 190 -12.05 -16.67 -6.02
C CYS A 190 -12.47 -15.58 -7.03
N LEU A 191 -11.53 -14.73 -7.46
CA LEU A 191 -11.82 -13.64 -8.41
C LEU A 191 -12.27 -14.14 -9.79
N ASN A 192 -11.86 -15.34 -10.21
CA ASN A 192 -12.31 -15.92 -11.48
C ASN A 192 -13.80 -16.32 -11.46
N LYS A 193 -14.44 -16.37 -10.30
CA LYS A 193 -15.87 -16.65 -10.15
C LYS A 193 -16.77 -15.43 -10.35
N PHE A 194 -16.17 -14.24 -10.43
CA PHE A 194 -16.91 -13.00 -10.54
C PHE A 194 -17.39 -12.82 -11.99
N ASN A 195 -18.61 -13.29 -12.26
CA ASN A 195 -19.32 -12.99 -13.50
C ASN A 195 -20.08 -11.65 -13.40
N LYS A 196 -20.70 -11.20 -14.50
CA LYS A 196 -21.42 -9.92 -14.57
C LYS A 196 -22.54 -9.81 -13.52
N GLN A 197 -23.31 -10.88 -13.34
CA GLN A 197 -24.40 -10.91 -12.36
C GLN A 197 -23.85 -10.75 -10.93
N PHE A 198 -22.86 -11.55 -10.57
CA PHE A 198 -22.22 -11.51 -9.26
C PHE A 198 -21.68 -10.11 -8.95
N ILE A 199 -21.00 -9.47 -9.90
CA ILE A 199 -20.43 -8.11 -9.75
C ILE A 199 -21.54 -7.08 -9.51
N ASN A 200 -22.67 -7.21 -10.19
CA ASN A 200 -23.79 -6.27 -10.05
C ASN A 200 -24.44 -6.34 -8.67
N GLU A 201 -24.47 -7.52 -8.06
CA GLU A 201 -25.04 -7.80 -6.73
C GLU A 201 -24.12 -7.43 -5.55
N LEU A 202 -22.89 -6.96 -5.82
CA LEU A 202 -21.94 -6.56 -4.77
C LEU A 202 -22.40 -5.27 -4.10
N THR A 203 -22.45 -5.31 -2.77
CA THR A 203 -22.64 -4.14 -1.92
C THR A 203 -21.34 -3.34 -1.78
N GLN A 204 -21.42 -2.16 -1.15
CA GLN A 204 -20.23 -1.37 -0.82
C GLN A 204 -19.28 -2.14 0.09
N GLU A 205 -19.84 -2.87 1.05
CA GLU A 205 -19.13 -3.68 2.03
C GLU A 205 -18.40 -4.84 1.36
N ASP A 206 -19.08 -5.56 0.46
CA ASP A 206 -18.47 -6.62 -0.33
C ASP A 206 -17.28 -6.08 -1.14
N LEU A 207 -17.50 -4.98 -1.86
CA LEU A 207 -16.46 -4.32 -2.66
C LEU A 207 -15.26 -3.93 -1.79
N CYS A 208 -15.49 -3.38 -0.60
CA CYS A 208 -14.42 -2.99 0.32
C CYS A 208 -13.63 -4.19 0.84
N ILE A 209 -14.29 -5.31 1.16
CA ILE A 209 -13.61 -6.55 1.56
C ILE A 209 -12.71 -7.05 0.43
N ILE A 210 -13.25 -7.14 -0.79
CA ILE A 210 -12.50 -7.61 -1.95
C ILE A 210 -11.31 -6.69 -2.26
N CYS A 211 -11.53 -5.38 -2.27
CA CYS A 211 -10.51 -4.36 -2.48
C CYS A 211 -9.40 -4.43 -1.43
N ASN A 212 -9.77 -4.55 -0.16
CA ASN A 212 -8.81 -4.63 0.94
C ASN A 212 -8.00 -5.94 0.88
N SER A 213 -8.65 -7.07 0.62
CA SER A 213 -7.97 -8.37 0.51
C SER A 213 -6.99 -8.40 -0.66
N THR A 214 -7.41 -7.98 -1.85
CA THR A 214 -6.54 -7.91 -3.05
C THR A 214 -5.34 -7.00 -2.83
N PHE A 215 -5.54 -5.84 -2.18
CA PHE A 215 -4.43 -4.96 -1.83
C PHE A 215 -3.46 -5.59 -0.81
N LYS A 216 -3.97 -6.22 0.27
CA LYS A 216 -3.14 -6.86 1.31
C LYS A 216 -2.29 -8.01 0.79
N THR A 217 -2.83 -8.80 -0.14
CA THR A 217 -2.11 -9.92 -0.77
C THR A 217 -1.24 -9.48 -1.96
N SER A 218 -1.34 -8.21 -2.37
CA SER A 218 -0.73 -7.70 -3.60
C SER A 218 -1.18 -8.48 -4.86
N THR A 219 -2.46 -8.87 -4.90
CA THR A 219 -3.07 -9.56 -6.04
C THR A 219 -3.71 -8.56 -6.97
N LYS A 220 -3.28 -8.53 -8.24
CA LYS A 220 -3.93 -7.74 -9.30
C LYS A 220 -5.28 -8.34 -9.67
N ILE A 221 -6.27 -7.49 -9.86
CA ILE A 221 -7.59 -7.84 -10.41
C ILE A 221 -7.49 -7.77 -11.93
N LYS A 222 -7.68 -8.89 -12.62
CA LYS A 222 -7.70 -8.95 -14.09
C LYS A 222 -9.09 -8.69 -14.67
N ASN A 223 -10.14 -8.89 -13.88
CA ASN A 223 -11.52 -8.67 -14.31
C ASN A 223 -11.81 -7.17 -14.42
N LYS A 224 -11.90 -6.66 -15.66
CA LYS A 224 -12.19 -5.24 -15.94
C LYS A 224 -13.57 -4.81 -15.43
N GLY A 225 -14.57 -5.69 -15.47
CA GLY A 225 -15.91 -5.38 -14.97
C GLY A 225 -15.94 -5.10 -13.47
N LEU A 226 -15.14 -5.83 -12.68
CA LEU A 226 -14.99 -5.57 -11.25
C LEU A 226 -14.26 -4.24 -10.99
N LEU A 227 -13.22 -3.93 -11.77
CA LEU A 227 -12.52 -2.65 -11.65
C LEU A 227 -13.41 -1.47 -12.03
N GLU A 228 -14.21 -1.61 -13.09
CA GLU A 228 -15.20 -0.61 -13.50
C GLU A 228 -16.28 -0.44 -12.42
N LYS A 229 -16.76 -1.53 -11.81
CA LYS A 229 -17.69 -1.45 -10.67
C LYS A 229 -17.11 -0.64 -9.50
N VAL A 230 -15.82 -0.82 -9.19
CA VAL A 230 -15.13 -0.02 -8.15
C VAL A 230 -15.06 1.45 -8.55
N LYS A 231 -14.67 1.75 -9.79
CA LYS A 231 -14.60 3.11 -10.33
C LYS A 231 -15.98 3.78 -10.31
N CYS A 232 -17.00 3.16 -10.88
CA CYS A 232 -18.38 3.65 -10.87
C CYS A 232 -18.89 3.86 -9.44
N HIS A 233 -18.58 2.95 -8.50
CA HIS A 233 -18.99 3.11 -7.11
C HIS A 233 -18.44 4.40 -6.51
N ILE A 234 -17.16 4.72 -6.76
CA ILE A 234 -16.56 5.98 -6.31
C ILE A 234 -17.26 7.18 -6.95
N SER A 235 -17.43 7.17 -8.28
CA SER A 235 -18.01 8.31 -8.99
C SER A 235 -19.49 8.56 -8.68
N GLN A 236 -20.26 7.50 -8.38
CA GLN A 236 -21.71 7.60 -8.12
C GLN A 236 -22.04 7.75 -6.63
N ASN A 237 -21.15 7.37 -5.71
CA ASN A 237 -21.39 7.39 -4.26
C ASN A 237 -20.43 8.33 -3.56
N LEU A 238 -20.40 9.60 -3.99
CA LEU A 238 -19.45 10.61 -3.53
C LEU A 238 -19.44 10.85 -2.01
N PHE A 239 -20.49 10.46 -1.29
CA PHE A 239 -20.52 10.51 0.17
C PHE A 239 -19.42 9.64 0.82
N ILE A 240 -18.87 8.63 0.13
CA ILE A 240 -17.77 7.80 0.65
C ILE A 240 -16.52 8.63 0.94
N LEU A 241 -16.36 9.81 0.31
CA LEU A 241 -15.25 10.71 0.60
C LEU A 241 -15.30 11.24 2.04
N ASN A 242 -16.45 11.16 2.74
CA ASN A 242 -16.56 11.46 4.17
C ASN A 242 -16.11 10.30 5.07
N ASP A 243 -15.85 9.11 4.50
CA ASP A 243 -15.27 7.97 5.20
C ASP A 243 -13.91 7.63 4.58
N PRO A 244 -12.81 8.21 5.11
CA PRO A 244 -11.49 8.02 4.55
C PRO A 244 -11.04 6.55 4.54
N ALA A 245 -11.57 5.70 5.43
CA ALA A 245 -11.18 4.29 5.47
C ALA A 245 -11.74 3.52 4.27
N ILE A 246 -13.00 3.77 3.91
CA ILE A 246 -13.65 3.19 2.72
C ILE A 246 -13.01 3.77 1.47
N PHE A 247 -12.97 5.10 1.35
CA PHE A 247 -12.45 5.78 0.18
C PHE A 247 -11.01 5.36 -0.14
N VAL A 248 -10.11 5.39 0.87
CA VAL A 248 -8.71 4.98 0.68
C VAL A 248 -8.60 3.51 0.25
N THR A 249 -9.49 2.64 0.73
CA THR A 249 -9.50 1.22 0.34
C THR A 249 -9.84 1.04 -1.13
N LEU A 250 -10.83 1.77 -1.64
CA LEU A 250 -11.24 1.68 -3.04
C LEU A 250 -10.19 2.28 -3.98
N ILE A 251 -9.65 3.47 -3.66
CA ILE A 251 -8.60 4.08 -4.51
C ILE A 251 -7.31 3.25 -4.50
N LYS A 252 -6.98 2.56 -3.40
CA LYS A 252 -5.85 1.62 -3.35
C LYS A 252 -5.99 0.52 -4.39
N THR A 253 -7.19 0.01 -4.59
CA THR A 253 -7.46 -1.00 -5.62
C THR A 253 -7.25 -0.45 -7.01
N LEU A 254 -7.79 0.73 -7.32
CA LEU A 254 -7.61 1.34 -8.65
C LEU A 254 -6.14 1.61 -8.94
N ARG A 255 -5.42 2.20 -7.99
CA ARG A 255 -3.97 2.43 -8.08
C ARG A 255 -3.18 1.15 -8.25
N HIS A 256 -3.47 0.15 -7.43
CA HIS A 256 -2.81 -1.14 -7.53
C HIS A 256 -3.04 -1.74 -8.91
N ASN A 257 -4.18 -1.52 -9.56
CA ASN A 257 -4.45 -2.08 -10.89
C ASN A 257 -4.17 -1.12 -12.05
N ARG A 258 -3.67 0.10 -11.79
CA ARG A 258 -3.48 1.17 -12.79
C ARG A 258 -4.76 1.43 -13.60
N TYR A 259 -5.89 1.50 -12.91
CA TYR A 259 -7.23 1.64 -13.50
C TYR A 259 -7.87 3.00 -13.16
N GLN A 260 -7.07 4.05 -13.21
CA GLN A 260 -7.51 5.44 -13.06
C GLN A 260 -7.64 6.11 -14.42
N ASP A 261 -8.45 7.15 -14.48
CA ASP A 261 -8.56 8.09 -15.59
C ASP A 261 -8.87 9.51 -15.09
N GLU A 262 -8.81 10.47 -16.02
CA GLU A 262 -8.97 11.90 -15.74
C GLU A 262 -10.36 12.21 -15.18
N ASP A 263 -11.42 11.61 -15.71
CA ASP A 263 -12.80 11.81 -15.24
C ASP A 263 -12.96 11.43 -13.77
N LEU A 264 -12.39 10.30 -13.36
CA LEU A 264 -12.39 9.88 -11.95
C LEU A 264 -11.62 10.87 -11.08
N LEU A 265 -10.43 11.31 -11.50
CA LEU A 265 -9.61 12.25 -10.73
C LEU A 265 -10.29 13.61 -10.58
N ASN A 266 -10.91 14.11 -11.65
CA ASN A 266 -11.68 15.34 -11.64
C ASN A 266 -12.90 15.23 -10.73
N THR A 267 -13.64 14.12 -10.81
CA THR A 267 -14.79 13.84 -9.94
C THR A 267 -14.39 13.85 -8.47
N ILE A 268 -13.28 13.17 -8.12
CA ILE A 268 -12.74 13.16 -6.76
C ILE A 268 -12.34 14.57 -6.34
N THR A 269 -11.62 15.30 -7.19
CA THR A 269 -11.15 16.67 -6.92
C THR A 269 -12.31 17.60 -6.58
N CYS A 270 -13.28 17.72 -7.49
CA CYS A 270 -14.43 18.59 -7.34
C CYS A 270 -15.21 18.27 -6.06
N THR A 271 -15.44 16.98 -5.81
CA THR A 271 -16.17 16.52 -4.61
C THR A 271 -15.43 16.85 -3.34
N MET A 272 -14.13 16.57 -3.30
CA MET A 272 -13.27 16.77 -2.14
C MET A 272 -13.21 18.24 -1.73
N PHE A 273 -13.14 19.16 -2.71
CA PHE A 273 -13.15 20.59 -2.45
C PHE A 273 -14.53 21.14 -2.09
N PHE A 274 -15.58 20.78 -2.84
CA PHE A 274 -16.93 21.26 -2.60
C PHE A 274 -17.45 20.85 -1.21
N ASN A 275 -17.20 19.59 -0.83
CA ASN A 275 -17.62 19.05 0.46
C ASN A 275 -16.60 19.29 1.60
N LYS A 276 -15.43 19.89 1.30
CA LYS A 276 -14.35 20.16 2.26
C LYS A 276 -13.88 18.92 3.05
N THR A 277 -13.92 17.73 2.44
CA THR A 277 -13.62 16.45 3.11
C THR A 277 -12.16 16.29 3.50
N ILE A 278 -11.27 17.08 2.89
CA ILE A 278 -9.81 17.07 3.14
C ILE A 278 -9.50 17.25 4.63
N ASN A 279 -10.27 18.08 5.33
CA ASN A 279 -10.03 18.41 6.73
C ASN A 279 -10.14 17.19 7.66
N ASP A 280 -10.97 16.22 7.28
CA ASP A 280 -11.18 14.95 8.00
C ASP A 280 -10.12 13.90 7.65
N TYR A 281 -9.24 14.17 6.68
CA TYR A 281 -8.26 13.18 6.23
C TYR A 281 -7.04 13.17 7.15
N SER A 282 -6.69 11.97 7.63
CA SER A 282 -5.39 11.73 8.25
C SER A 282 -4.26 11.95 7.23
N PHE A 283 -3.04 12.22 7.70
CA PHE A 283 -1.86 12.29 6.84
C PHE A 283 -1.73 11.05 5.93
N THR A 284 -2.00 9.85 6.48
CA THR A 284 -1.98 8.61 5.70
C THR A 284 -2.99 8.60 4.55
N ALA A 285 -4.19 9.11 4.79
CA ALA A 285 -5.23 9.20 3.75
C ALA A 285 -4.79 10.18 2.65
N ILE A 286 -4.28 11.35 3.03
CA ILE A 286 -3.75 12.35 2.08
C ILE A 286 -2.61 11.76 1.25
N SER A 287 -1.65 11.05 1.86
CA SER A 287 -0.58 10.36 1.11
C SER A 287 -1.12 9.34 0.10
N HIS A 288 -2.28 8.71 0.38
CA HIS A 288 -2.90 7.77 -0.55
C HIS A 288 -3.65 8.45 -1.68
N VAL A 289 -4.27 9.61 -1.41
CA VAL A 289 -4.90 10.48 -2.42
C VAL A 289 -3.83 11.07 -3.33
N LEU A 290 -2.77 11.72 -2.83
CA LEU A 290 -1.67 12.22 -3.66
C LEU A 290 -1.07 11.13 -4.54
N ALA A 291 -0.91 9.94 -3.97
CA ALA A 291 -0.37 8.82 -4.70
C ALA A 291 -1.34 8.25 -5.76
N LEU A 292 -2.64 8.57 -5.72
CA LEU A 292 -3.61 8.29 -6.79
C LEU A 292 -3.27 9.10 -8.05
N TYR A 293 -2.99 10.39 -7.88
CA TYR A 293 -2.56 11.31 -8.94
C TYR A 293 -1.18 10.93 -9.47
N SER A 294 -0.23 10.67 -8.55
CA SER A 294 1.14 10.28 -8.92
C SER A 294 1.20 8.98 -9.72
N ASP A 295 0.44 7.94 -9.35
CA ASP A 295 0.41 6.68 -10.10
C ASP A 295 -0.15 6.86 -11.54
N TYR A 296 -0.93 7.92 -11.79
CA TYR A 296 -1.49 8.27 -13.10
C TYR A 296 -0.72 9.41 -13.80
N LEU A 297 0.31 9.97 -13.16
CA LEU A 297 1.11 11.12 -13.62
C LEU A 297 0.27 12.37 -13.93
N TYR A 298 -0.81 12.60 -13.18
CA TYR A 298 -1.72 13.73 -13.43
C TYR A 298 -1.40 14.92 -12.54
N HIS A 299 -1.03 16.03 -13.16
CA HIS A 299 -0.72 17.27 -12.45
C HIS A 299 -2.00 18.08 -12.24
N HIS A 300 -2.31 18.39 -10.98
CA HIS A 300 -3.35 19.34 -10.65
C HIS A 300 -2.86 20.28 -9.56
N GLU A 301 -2.45 21.48 -9.97
CA GLU A 301 -1.76 22.46 -9.12
C GLU A 301 -2.49 22.72 -7.80
N THR A 302 -3.78 23.04 -7.86
CA THR A 302 -4.61 23.30 -6.67
C THR A 302 -4.69 22.11 -5.71
N VAL A 303 -4.78 20.88 -6.23
CA VAL A 303 -4.79 19.66 -5.42
C VAL A 303 -3.45 19.44 -4.75
N LEU A 304 -2.35 19.59 -5.49
CA LEU A 304 -1.00 19.42 -4.95
C LEU A 304 -0.72 20.44 -3.86
N LYS A 305 -1.08 21.70 -4.08
CA LYS A 305 -0.96 22.76 -3.08
C LYS A 305 -1.73 22.46 -1.80
N ILE A 306 -3.04 22.23 -1.90
CA ILE A 306 -3.88 22.04 -0.70
C ILE A 306 -3.49 20.77 0.05
N LEU A 307 -3.27 19.66 -0.65
CA LEU A 307 -2.91 18.40 0.00
C LEU A 307 -1.51 18.45 0.61
N SER A 308 -0.55 19.17 0.00
CA SER A 308 0.79 19.33 0.56
C SER A 308 0.79 20.22 1.81
N GLU A 309 0.13 21.38 1.77
CA GLU A 309 -0.03 22.29 2.92
C GLU A 309 -0.71 21.58 4.09
N GLU A 310 -1.80 20.86 3.84
CA GLU A 310 -2.49 20.08 4.87
C GLU A 310 -1.61 18.96 5.42
N SER A 311 -0.82 18.29 4.56
CA SER A 311 0.12 17.24 4.98
C SER A 311 1.19 17.79 5.91
N ILE A 312 1.78 18.94 5.59
CA ILE A 312 2.74 19.63 6.45
C ILE A 312 2.10 20.02 7.77
N ARG A 313 0.88 20.58 7.76
CA ARG A 313 0.15 20.91 8.98
C ARG A 313 -0.06 19.69 9.87
N LYS A 314 -0.51 18.56 9.31
CA LYS A 314 -0.65 17.30 10.05
C LYS A 314 0.67 16.79 10.61
N LEU A 315 1.77 16.91 9.86
CA LEU A 315 3.11 16.54 10.32
C LEU A 315 3.55 17.43 11.49
N LYS A 316 3.38 18.75 11.40
CA LYS A 316 3.69 19.70 12.49
C LYS A 316 2.94 19.35 13.78
N SER A 317 1.66 19.03 13.68
CA SER A 317 0.82 18.69 14.84
C SER A 317 1.06 17.29 15.42
N ASN A 318 1.62 16.35 14.64
CA ASN A 318 1.76 14.94 15.04
C ASN A 318 3.22 14.48 14.97
N GLN A 319 4.04 15.08 15.83
CA GLN A 319 5.46 14.76 15.89
C GLN A 319 5.72 13.32 16.35
N TYR A 320 6.82 12.77 15.85
CA TYR A 320 7.30 11.45 16.25
C TYR A 320 7.69 11.42 17.72
N LYS A 321 7.14 10.48 18.49
CA LYS A 321 7.50 10.31 19.90
C LYS A 321 8.48 9.15 20.13
N ALA A 322 8.14 7.96 19.65
CA ALA A 322 8.98 6.76 19.80
C ALA A 322 8.56 5.65 18.83
N LYS A 323 9.46 4.68 18.62
CA LYS A 323 9.30 3.52 17.73
C LYS A 323 8.20 2.56 18.19
N ASP A 324 8.17 2.29 19.50
CA ASP A 324 7.24 1.30 20.10
C ASP A 324 5.93 1.91 20.61
N THR A 325 5.72 3.19 20.31
CA THR A 325 4.49 3.92 20.64
C THR A 325 3.63 4.07 19.40
N TYR A 326 2.49 3.39 19.36
CA TYR A 326 1.50 3.57 18.31
C TYR A 326 0.50 4.65 18.72
N LEU A 327 0.61 5.81 18.10
CA LEU A 327 -0.43 6.85 18.09
C LEU A 327 -1.10 6.84 16.73
N ILE A 328 -2.43 6.93 16.69
CA ILE A 328 -3.22 6.88 15.44
C ILE A 328 -2.75 7.96 14.46
N ASP A 329 -2.49 9.14 15.00
CA ASP A 329 -2.16 10.31 14.21
C ASP A 329 -0.67 10.46 13.96
N GLN A 330 0.19 9.68 14.64
CA GLN A 330 1.63 9.66 14.36
C GLN A 330 1.85 9.04 12.97
N PRO A 331 2.36 9.83 11.99
CA PRO A 331 2.64 9.32 10.66
C PRO A 331 3.62 8.15 10.71
N ARG A 332 3.53 7.19 9.80
CA ARG A 332 4.54 6.12 9.71
C ARG A 332 5.57 6.50 8.65
N THR A 333 6.79 6.00 8.78
CA THR A 333 7.87 6.21 7.80
C THR A 333 7.45 5.87 6.37
N LYS A 334 6.69 4.79 6.17
CA LYS A 334 6.16 4.41 4.85
C LYS A 334 5.13 5.38 4.27
N ASP A 335 4.41 6.13 5.11
CA ASP A 335 3.44 7.13 4.67
C ASP A 335 4.17 8.44 4.31
N ILE A 336 5.17 8.84 5.12
CA ILE A 336 6.07 9.98 4.79
C ILE A 336 6.79 9.71 3.47
N LYS A 337 7.34 8.50 3.31
CA LYS A 337 7.95 8.05 2.05
C LYS A 337 7.00 8.16 0.87
N ARG A 338 5.74 7.72 1.04
CA ARG A 338 4.72 7.79 -0.04
C ARG A 338 4.37 9.22 -0.38
N PHE A 339 4.27 10.10 0.62
CA PHE A 339 4.04 11.53 0.42
C PHE A 339 5.16 12.15 -0.41
N LEU A 340 6.42 11.97 0.00
CA LEU A 340 7.58 12.49 -0.73
C LEU A 340 7.73 11.88 -2.12
N TRP A 341 7.49 10.59 -2.28
CA TRP A 341 7.46 9.91 -3.57
C TRP A 341 6.41 10.52 -4.51
N ALA A 342 5.20 10.79 -4.00
CA ALA A 342 4.12 11.31 -4.83
C ALA A 342 4.46 12.73 -5.33
N LEU A 343 4.99 13.58 -4.44
CA LEU A 343 5.40 14.92 -4.81
C LEU A 343 6.61 14.92 -5.75
N SER A 344 7.62 14.10 -5.46
CA SER A 344 8.80 14.02 -6.32
C SER A 344 8.42 13.53 -7.71
N ASN A 345 7.58 12.50 -7.83
CA ASN A 345 7.15 11.94 -9.11
C ASN A 345 6.31 12.94 -9.94
N LEU A 346 5.50 13.76 -9.26
CA LEU A 346 4.71 14.85 -9.87
C LEU A 346 5.49 16.16 -10.03
N ASN A 347 6.81 16.13 -9.84
CA ASN A 347 7.70 17.30 -9.95
C ASN A 347 7.22 18.51 -9.10
N TYR A 348 6.62 18.24 -7.94
CA TYR A 348 6.07 19.27 -7.06
C TYR A 348 7.02 19.57 -5.89
N LYS A 349 7.35 20.85 -5.70
CA LYS A 349 8.29 21.30 -4.66
C LYS A 349 7.54 21.87 -3.45
N LEU A 350 7.98 21.48 -2.27
CA LEU A 350 7.50 22.06 -1.00
C LEU A 350 8.18 23.40 -0.70
N ALA A 351 7.82 24.07 0.38
CA ALA A 351 8.64 25.17 0.90
C ALA A 351 9.92 24.61 1.56
N LYS A 352 11.07 25.23 1.29
CA LYS A 352 12.36 24.82 1.87
C LYS A 352 12.33 24.78 3.40
N GLU A 353 11.69 25.77 4.02
CA GLU A 353 11.53 25.84 5.47
C GLU A 353 10.76 24.63 6.04
N ASP A 354 9.73 24.13 5.37
CA ASP A 354 8.99 22.96 5.82
C ASP A 354 9.84 21.68 5.73
N ILE A 355 10.71 21.58 4.72
CA ILE A 355 11.67 20.46 4.63
C ILE A 355 12.63 20.48 5.82
N GLU A 356 13.23 21.63 6.10
CA GLU A 356 14.28 21.79 7.10
C GLU A 356 13.74 21.72 8.53
N THR A 357 12.56 22.29 8.79
CA THR A 357 12.00 22.41 10.15
C THR A 357 11.02 21.29 10.51
N VAL A 358 10.43 20.60 9.51
CA VAL A 358 9.41 19.55 9.75
C VAL A 358 9.88 18.19 9.28
N ILE A 359 10.19 18.05 7.98
CA ILE A 359 10.40 16.73 7.37
C ILE A 359 11.71 16.10 7.84
N ILE A 360 12.84 16.80 7.68
CA ILE A 360 14.16 16.29 8.06
C ILE A 360 14.22 15.94 9.55
N PRO A 361 13.80 16.81 10.49
CA PRO A 361 13.84 16.48 11.92
C PRO A 361 13.02 15.24 12.28
N GLN A 362 11.84 15.07 11.67
CA GLN A 362 11.01 13.88 11.92
C GLN A 362 11.67 12.59 11.41
N ILE A 363 12.33 12.63 10.26
CA ILE A 363 13.04 11.47 9.71
C ILE A 363 14.25 11.15 10.58
N VAL A 364 15.05 12.15 10.95
CA VAL A 364 16.25 11.97 11.79
C VAL A 364 15.89 11.41 13.16
N ASN A 365 14.80 11.89 13.80
CA ASN A 365 14.36 11.35 15.09
C ASN A 365 13.97 9.86 15.00
N ARG A 366 13.42 9.41 13.87
CA ARG A 366 13.10 7.99 13.64
C ARG A 366 14.32 7.13 13.39
N ILE A 367 15.34 7.69 12.74
CA ILE A 367 16.63 7.03 12.58
C ILE A 367 17.27 6.83 13.95
N LYS A 368 17.30 7.88 14.78
CA LYS A 368 17.86 7.85 16.14
C LYS A 368 17.16 6.84 17.05
N SER A 369 15.88 6.55 16.83
CA SER A 369 15.13 5.51 17.54
C SER A 369 15.26 4.10 16.93
N GLY A 370 16.15 3.91 15.95
CA GLY A 370 16.44 2.61 15.34
C GLY A 370 15.39 2.12 14.33
N GLU A 371 14.57 2.99 13.72
CA GLU A 371 13.68 2.54 12.61
C GLU A 371 14.47 2.21 11.34
N CYS A 372 15.66 2.81 11.16
CA CYS A 372 16.52 2.60 10.00
C CYS A 372 17.11 1.20 9.92
N GLU A 373 17.53 0.63 11.04
CA GLU A 373 18.18 -0.69 11.13
C GLU A 373 17.36 -1.81 10.47
N ASN A 374 16.03 -1.75 10.60
CA ASN A 374 15.13 -2.76 10.07
C ASN A 374 14.77 -2.55 8.59
N ASN A 375 14.95 -1.35 8.04
CA ASN A 375 14.49 -0.99 6.70
C ASN A 375 15.26 0.23 6.12
N PRO A 376 16.59 0.11 5.95
CA PRO A 376 17.43 1.23 5.50
C PRO A 376 17.03 1.73 4.12
N GLY A 377 16.56 0.83 3.25
CA GLY A 377 16.13 1.19 1.89
C GLY A 377 15.00 2.20 1.83
N SER A 378 14.09 2.22 2.83
CA SER A 378 13.03 3.24 2.85
C SER A 378 13.56 4.64 3.17
N PHE A 379 14.69 4.76 3.87
CA PHE A 379 15.33 6.04 4.13
C PHE A 379 16.20 6.49 2.96
N VAL A 380 16.79 5.56 2.20
CA VAL A 380 17.43 5.85 0.90
C VAL A 380 16.42 6.43 -0.08
N ASP A 381 15.28 5.77 -0.24
CA ASP A 381 14.19 6.26 -1.08
C ASP A 381 13.79 7.70 -0.69
N ILE A 382 13.62 7.96 0.62
CA ILE A 382 13.29 9.29 1.13
C ILE A 382 14.37 10.32 0.76
N ALA A 383 15.66 9.99 0.95
CA ALA A 383 16.77 10.86 0.59
C ALA A 383 16.79 11.15 -0.92
N LEU A 384 16.55 10.12 -1.75
CA LEU A 384 16.43 10.27 -3.20
C LEU A 384 15.25 11.18 -3.59
N TYR A 385 14.07 11.00 -3.00
CA TYR A 385 12.91 11.85 -3.34
C TYR A 385 13.14 13.30 -2.94
N LEU A 386 13.78 13.56 -1.79
CA LEU A 386 14.22 14.89 -1.40
C LEU A 386 15.21 15.47 -2.43
N TRP A 387 16.19 14.67 -2.86
CA TRP A 387 17.17 15.08 -3.87
C TRP A 387 16.52 15.40 -5.23
N MET A 388 15.55 14.59 -5.68
CA MET A 388 14.75 14.85 -6.88
C MET A 388 14.04 16.21 -6.78
N MET A 389 13.50 16.55 -5.61
CA MET A 389 12.85 17.84 -5.34
C MET A 389 13.82 18.99 -5.03
N HIS A 390 15.12 18.85 -5.29
CA HIS A 390 16.20 19.83 -5.03
C HIS A 390 16.55 20.05 -3.54
N TYR A 391 16.17 19.11 -2.67
CA TYR A 391 16.51 19.16 -1.25
C TYR A 391 17.68 18.23 -0.94
N LYS A 392 18.88 18.80 -0.85
CA LYS A 392 20.10 18.09 -0.44
C LYS A 392 20.10 17.86 1.07
N ALA A 393 19.48 16.78 1.52
CA ALA A 393 19.39 16.42 2.93
C ALA A 393 20.70 15.82 3.47
N TYR A 394 21.78 16.62 3.53
CA TYR A 394 23.13 16.17 3.93
C TYR A 394 23.16 15.38 5.24
N ASN A 395 22.42 15.85 6.25
CA ASN A 395 22.32 15.18 7.55
C ASN A 395 21.72 13.77 7.42
N LEU A 396 20.72 13.61 6.56
CA LEU A 396 20.08 12.31 6.33
C LEU A 396 21.04 11.34 5.62
N ILE A 397 21.76 11.81 4.60
CA ILE A 397 22.65 10.97 3.79
C ILE A 397 23.70 10.27 4.63
N LYS A 398 24.33 10.99 5.57
CA LYS A 398 25.35 10.46 6.49
C LYS A 398 24.83 9.33 7.38
N HIS A 399 23.55 9.36 7.74
CA HIS A 399 22.92 8.32 8.55
C HIS A 399 22.45 7.10 7.75
N VAL A 400 22.17 7.29 6.47
CA VAL A 400 21.53 6.27 5.63
C VAL A 400 22.57 5.48 4.84
N LEU A 401 23.58 6.15 4.28
CA LEU A 401 24.63 5.53 3.45
C LEU A 401 25.82 5.03 4.29
N THR A 402 25.55 4.21 5.31
CA THR A 402 26.60 3.53 6.09
C THR A 402 26.89 2.15 5.54
N LYS A 403 28.07 1.59 5.84
CA LYS A 403 28.48 0.24 5.38
C LYS A 403 27.49 -0.83 5.84
N GLU A 404 26.98 -0.71 7.06
CA GLU A 404 26.03 -1.63 7.68
C GLU A 404 24.69 -1.59 6.92
N ASN A 405 24.15 -0.39 6.71
CA ASN A 405 22.89 -0.21 5.99
C ASN A 405 22.97 -0.73 4.55
N ILE A 406 24.09 -0.47 3.86
CA ILE A 406 24.33 -0.94 2.50
C ILE A 406 24.36 -2.48 2.45
N SER A 407 25.05 -3.11 3.40
CA SER A 407 25.09 -4.57 3.53
C SER A 407 23.68 -5.16 3.71
N VAL A 408 22.88 -4.58 4.62
CA VAL A 408 21.48 -4.99 4.84
C VAL A 408 20.65 -4.84 3.57
N MET A 409 20.78 -3.73 2.83
CA MET A 409 20.04 -3.54 1.58
C MET A 409 20.41 -4.57 0.52
N ARG A 410 21.71 -4.86 0.35
CA ARG A 410 22.20 -5.85 -0.63
C ARG A 410 21.65 -7.25 -0.33
N ALA A 411 21.49 -7.59 0.94
CA ALA A 411 20.92 -8.88 1.36
C ALA A 411 19.40 -8.97 1.21
N THR A 412 18.66 -7.86 1.38
CA THR A 412 17.21 -7.91 1.61
C THR A 412 16.34 -7.31 0.51
N ASN A 413 16.84 -6.34 -0.28
CA ASN A 413 15.97 -5.57 -1.16
C ASN A 413 16.70 -4.99 -2.40
N PRO A 414 16.67 -5.72 -3.54
CA PRO A 414 17.28 -5.25 -4.79
C PRO A 414 16.72 -3.92 -5.31
N THR A 415 15.45 -3.59 -5.03
CA THR A 415 14.84 -2.32 -5.45
C THR A 415 15.47 -1.13 -4.73
N SER A 416 15.76 -1.28 -3.43
CA SER A 416 16.43 -0.23 -2.65
C SER A 416 17.85 0.05 -3.13
N ILE A 417 18.55 -0.98 -3.64
CA ILE A 417 19.89 -0.81 -4.23
C ILE A 417 19.81 0.04 -5.49
N ARG A 418 18.77 -0.12 -6.31
CA ARG A 418 18.59 0.75 -7.49
C ARG A 418 18.36 2.21 -7.08
N SER A 419 17.52 2.47 -6.07
CA SER A 419 17.33 3.82 -5.53
C SER A 419 18.63 4.40 -4.97
N MET A 420 19.44 3.57 -4.28
CA MET A 420 20.74 3.97 -3.74
C MET A 420 21.72 4.34 -4.87
N ASN A 421 21.84 3.50 -5.90
CA ASN A 421 22.71 3.76 -7.03
C ASN A 421 22.30 5.04 -7.77
N LEU A 422 20.98 5.26 -7.95
CA LEU A 422 20.49 6.52 -8.52
C LEU A 422 20.85 7.72 -7.64
N LEU A 423 20.67 7.63 -6.32
CA LEU A 423 21.08 8.70 -5.39
C LEU A 423 22.58 9.00 -5.49
N LEU A 424 23.43 7.97 -5.55
CA LEU A 424 24.88 8.15 -5.71
C LEU A 424 25.23 8.83 -7.04
N VAL A 425 24.53 8.49 -8.13
CA VAL A 425 24.69 9.18 -9.43
C VAL A 425 24.27 10.64 -9.33
N CYS A 426 23.16 10.94 -8.65
CA CYS A 426 22.73 12.32 -8.45
C CYS A 426 23.78 13.12 -7.66
N ILE A 427 24.34 12.52 -6.60
CA ILE A 427 25.40 13.14 -5.79
C ILE A 427 26.67 13.34 -6.62
N PHE A 428 27.07 12.37 -7.45
CA PHE A 428 28.25 12.48 -8.31
C PHE A 428 28.18 13.71 -9.23
N TYR A 429 27.05 13.91 -9.93
CA TYR A 429 26.90 15.02 -10.88
C TYR A 429 26.59 16.37 -10.22
N GLU A 430 25.89 16.37 -9.08
CA GLU A 430 25.40 17.63 -8.47
C GLU A 430 26.19 18.06 -7.22
N ASP A 431 27.09 17.21 -6.68
CA ASP A 431 27.84 17.44 -5.44
C ASP A 431 29.11 16.56 -5.32
N ALA A 432 30.13 16.90 -6.11
CA ALA A 432 31.38 16.13 -6.20
C ALA A 432 32.11 16.00 -4.84
N GLU A 433 32.07 17.03 -3.99
CA GLU A 433 32.71 17.00 -2.67
C GLU A 433 32.04 15.96 -1.76
N LEU A 434 30.69 15.96 -1.69
CA LEU A 434 29.97 14.94 -0.95
C LEU A 434 30.24 13.55 -1.51
N TYR A 435 30.24 13.38 -2.85
CA TYR A 435 30.52 12.10 -3.49
C TYR A 435 31.88 11.52 -3.07
N THR A 436 32.93 12.33 -3.16
CA THR A 436 34.29 11.94 -2.75
C THR A 436 34.33 11.58 -1.26
N SER A 437 33.64 12.35 -0.41
CA SER A 437 33.59 12.07 1.04
C SER A 437 32.89 10.76 1.41
N LEU A 438 31.90 10.33 0.61
CA LEU A 438 31.18 9.09 0.83
C LEU A 438 32.06 7.87 0.51
N ASN A 439 32.96 8.00 -0.47
CA ASN A 439 33.82 6.91 -0.96
C ASN A 439 33.00 5.64 -1.30
N LEU A 440 31.88 5.83 -2.01
CA LEU A 440 30.97 4.78 -2.45
C LEU A 440 30.79 4.84 -3.96
N CYS A 441 30.82 3.68 -4.61
CA CYS A 441 30.56 3.55 -6.03
C CYS A 441 29.22 2.82 -6.28
N PRO A 442 28.42 3.25 -7.27
CA PRO A 442 27.25 2.49 -7.72
C PRO A 442 27.65 1.07 -8.19
N ASP A 443 26.81 0.07 -7.91
CA ASP A 443 27.04 -1.30 -8.41
C ASP A 443 26.82 -1.37 -9.94
N ASN A 444 27.72 -1.96 -10.74
CA ASN A 444 27.64 -1.96 -12.22
C ASN A 444 26.48 -2.77 -12.85
N ARG A 445 25.56 -3.33 -12.06
CA ARG A 445 24.48 -4.21 -12.55
C ARG A 445 23.24 -3.39 -12.88
N ASN A 446 23.13 -2.86 -14.10
CA ASN A 446 21.88 -2.28 -14.61
C ASN A 446 21.29 -3.17 -15.71
N ASN A 447 20.40 -4.08 -15.34
CA ASN A 447 19.63 -4.88 -16.29
C ASN A 447 18.38 -4.09 -16.70
N TYR A 448 18.54 -3.16 -17.64
CA TYR A 448 17.42 -2.41 -18.19
C TYR A 448 17.12 -2.84 -19.63
N ASP A 449 15.90 -3.34 -19.84
CA ASP A 449 15.42 -3.68 -21.18
C ASP A 449 14.88 -2.43 -21.88
N MET A 450 15.68 -1.91 -22.80
CA MET A 450 15.34 -0.71 -23.57
C MET A 450 14.14 -0.93 -24.50
N ASN A 451 13.93 -2.14 -25.00
CA ASN A 451 12.92 -2.43 -26.00
C ASN A 451 11.50 -2.17 -25.46
N ILE A 452 11.26 -2.49 -24.18
CA ILE A 452 9.97 -2.28 -23.52
C ILE A 452 9.60 -0.80 -23.45
N GLN A 453 10.58 0.09 -23.27
CA GLN A 453 10.34 1.52 -23.22
C GLN A 453 10.20 2.13 -24.61
N LEU A 454 11.02 1.71 -25.58
CA LEU A 454 10.89 2.17 -26.97
C LEU A 454 9.50 1.86 -27.55
N GLN A 455 8.89 0.72 -27.19
CA GLN A 455 7.51 0.39 -27.55
C GLN A 455 6.47 1.37 -27.00
N LYS A 456 6.78 2.08 -25.91
CA LYS A 456 5.89 3.05 -25.26
C LYS A 456 6.18 4.50 -25.65
N ARG A 457 7.19 4.73 -26.48
CA ARG A 457 7.66 6.06 -26.88
C ARG A 457 7.72 6.16 -28.41
N PRO A 458 6.56 6.15 -29.10
CA PRO A 458 6.51 6.19 -30.57
C PRO A 458 7.17 7.45 -31.13
N LEU A 459 6.94 8.61 -30.52
CA LEU A 459 7.54 9.88 -30.93
C LEU A 459 9.08 9.85 -30.88
N LEU A 460 9.66 9.23 -29.85
CA LEU A 460 11.11 9.01 -29.75
C LEU A 460 11.66 8.18 -30.92
N ASN A 461 10.94 7.13 -31.33
CA ASN A 461 11.35 6.31 -32.47
C ASN A 461 11.25 7.07 -33.79
N GLU A 462 10.20 7.86 -33.97
CA GLU A 462 10.00 8.69 -35.15
C GLU A 462 11.11 9.73 -35.29
N ILE A 463 11.39 10.49 -34.23
CA ILE A 463 12.47 11.49 -34.21
C ILE A 463 13.82 10.80 -34.46
N MET A 464 14.09 9.65 -33.84
CA MET A 464 15.31 8.88 -34.10
C MET A 464 15.44 8.45 -35.56
N ALA A 465 14.35 8.01 -36.20
CA ALA A 465 14.36 7.62 -37.61
C ALA A 465 14.68 8.83 -38.50
N ASN A 466 14.05 9.97 -38.24
CA ASN A 466 14.30 11.22 -38.98
C ASN A 466 15.74 11.71 -38.80
N LEU A 467 16.27 11.70 -37.58
CA LEU A 467 17.66 12.08 -37.30
C LEU A 467 18.67 11.17 -38.03
N LYS A 468 18.38 9.88 -38.16
CA LYS A 468 19.22 8.96 -38.94
C LYS A 468 19.22 9.29 -40.43
N LEU A 469 18.09 9.68 -41.01
CA LEU A 469 18.02 10.11 -42.42
C LEU A 469 18.87 11.38 -42.64
N ILE A 470 18.75 12.36 -41.74
CA ILE A 470 19.44 13.65 -41.85
C ILE A 470 20.94 13.54 -41.53
N SER A 471 21.38 12.48 -40.81
CA SER A 471 22.81 12.26 -40.52
C SER A 471 23.69 12.12 -41.78
N LEU A 472 23.10 11.80 -42.93
CA LEU A 472 23.80 11.76 -44.22
C LEU A 472 24.15 13.16 -44.75
N GLU A 473 23.41 14.19 -44.31
CA GLU A 473 23.53 15.58 -44.78
C GLU A 473 24.27 16.49 -43.79
N ASN A 474 24.42 16.06 -42.53
CA ASN A 474 25.05 16.83 -41.45
C ASN A 474 26.40 16.25 -41.02
N HIS A 475 27.25 17.05 -40.35
CA HIS A 475 28.56 16.62 -39.80
C HIS A 475 28.48 15.64 -38.60
N ILE A 476 27.35 14.96 -38.42
CA ILE A 476 27.08 14.01 -37.34
C ILE A 476 27.32 12.59 -37.87
N ASP A 477 28.07 11.80 -37.11
CA ASP A 477 28.50 10.45 -37.49
C ASP A 477 27.38 9.43 -37.32
N LYS A 478 26.73 9.48 -36.16
CA LYS A 478 25.63 8.56 -35.81
C LYS A 478 24.77 9.13 -34.69
N TYR A 479 23.53 8.65 -34.66
CA TYR A 479 22.62 8.81 -33.53
C TYR A 479 22.35 7.45 -32.87
N GLN A 480 22.33 7.42 -31.54
CA GLN A 480 22.08 6.20 -30.76
C GLN A 480 21.04 6.44 -29.68
N SER A 481 20.12 5.48 -29.50
CA SER A 481 19.17 5.48 -28.40
C SER A 481 19.85 4.85 -27.19
N GLN A 482 19.95 5.58 -26.09
CA GLN A 482 20.57 5.07 -24.87
C GLN A 482 20.05 5.77 -23.61
N CYS A 483 20.34 5.18 -22.45
CA CYS A 483 20.12 5.86 -21.17
C CYS A 483 21.34 6.72 -20.87
N GLN A 484 21.31 8.02 -21.19
CA GLN A 484 22.46 8.92 -21.00
C GLN A 484 22.84 9.11 -19.52
N VAL A 485 21.85 9.02 -18.62
CA VAL A 485 22.09 9.05 -17.18
C VAL A 485 21.88 7.64 -16.59
N PRO A 486 22.90 7.05 -15.94
CA PRO A 486 22.77 5.74 -15.31
C PRO A 486 21.65 5.69 -14.25
N TYR A 487 20.96 4.55 -14.13
CA TYR A 487 19.89 4.27 -13.16
C TYR A 487 18.56 5.04 -13.29
N ILE A 488 18.51 6.15 -14.05
CA ILE A 488 17.24 6.83 -14.39
C ILE A 488 16.40 5.99 -15.34
N ASN A 489 17.05 5.24 -16.24
CA ASN A 489 16.40 4.33 -17.19
C ASN A 489 15.31 5.02 -18.04
N ILE A 490 15.57 6.26 -18.46
CA ILE A 490 14.80 6.98 -19.47
C ILE A 490 15.71 7.08 -20.70
N ILE A 491 15.33 6.41 -21.79
CA ILE A 491 16.07 6.45 -23.05
C ILE A 491 15.93 7.84 -23.67
N GLY A 492 17.05 8.45 -24.04
CA GLY A 492 17.10 9.60 -24.93
C GLY A 492 17.89 9.26 -26.19
N ILE A 493 18.25 10.29 -26.94
CA ILE A 493 19.04 10.19 -28.16
C ILE A 493 20.39 10.88 -27.92
N THR A 494 21.48 10.22 -28.27
CA THR A 494 22.80 10.85 -28.32
C THR A 494 23.29 10.90 -29.76
N GLY A 495 23.58 12.11 -30.24
CA GLY A 495 24.25 12.35 -31.51
C GLY A 495 25.76 12.51 -31.30
N TYR A 496 26.56 11.88 -32.14
CA TYR A 496 28.03 11.93 -32.07
C TYR A 496 28.59 12.67 -33.27
N HIS A 497 29.38 13.72 -33.05
CA HIS A 497 29.97 14.51 -34.13
C HIS A 497 31.18 13.81 -34.76
N LYS A 498 31.33 13.92 -36.09
CA LYS A 498 32.52 13.40 -36.79
C LYS A 498 33.79 14.14 -36.31
N LYS A 499 34.85 13.40 -35.97
CA LYS A 499 36.21 13.91 -35.71
C LYS A 499 36.48 14.70 -34.41
N VAL A 500 35.50 14.95 -33.53
CA VAL A 500 35.72 15.85 -32.35
C VAL A 500 35.39 15.22 -30.98
N TYR A 501 34.99 13.95 -30.88
CA TYR A 501 34.52 13.35 -29.61
C TYR A 501 33.43 14.18 -28.88
N LYS A 502 32.76 15.10 -29.58
CA LYS A 502 31.64 15.89 -29.04
C LYS A 502 30.35 15.12 -29.25
N SER A 503 29.56 15.01 -28.18
CA SER A 503 28.22 14.45 -28.20
C SER A 503 27.18 15.52 -27.85
N ILE A 504 25.99 15.32 -28.40
CA ILE A 504 24.79 16.09 -28.05
C ILE A 504 23.73 15.14 -27.55
N ASN A 505 23.12 15.49 -26.43
CA ASN A 505 22.01 14.79 -25.82
C ASN A 505 20.72 15.45 -26.30
N ILE A 506 19.82 14.65 -26.86
CA ILE A 506 18.52 15.08 -27.34
C ILE A 506 17.48 14.32 -26.53
N GLU A 507 16.70 15.07 -25.75
CA GLU A 507 15.60 14.58 -24.95
C GLU A 507 14.26 14.95 -25.56
N ILE A 508 13.28 14.06 -25.42
CA ILE A 508 11.94 14.24 -25.96
C ILE A 508 10.95 14.25 -24.79
N LEU A 509 10.15 15.30 -24.75
CA LEU A 509 9.04 15.49 -23.82
C LEU A 509 7.76 14.95 -24.46
N ASP A 510 7.48 13.66 -24.23
CA ASP A 510 6.30 12.95 -24.73
C ASP A 510 5.39 12.51 -23.57
N ASP A 511 4.26 11.88 -23.87
CA ASP A 511 3.30 11.35 -22.88
C ASP A 511 3.93 10.37 -21.86
N TYR A 512 5.11 9.82 -22.16
CA TYR A 512 5.84 8.94 -21.25
C TYR A 512 6.66 9.73 -20.23
N THR A 513 7.25 10.85 -20.64
CA THR A 513 8.16 11.66 -19.81
C THR A 513 7.51 12.90 -19.20
N CYS A 514 6.33 13.30 -19.68
CA CYS A 514 5.55 14.44 -19.21
C CYS A 514 4.43 14.06 -18.25
N LEU A 515 4.04 15.04 -17.44
CA LEU A 515 2.85 14.99 -16.62
C LEU A 515 1.62 15.30 -17.46
N LYS A 516 0.57 14.52 -17.25
CA LYS A 516 -0.75 14.77 -17.83
C LYS A 516 -1.38 16.02 -17.25
N ASN A 517 -2.30 16.62 -17.99
CA ASN A 517 -2.95 17.89 -17.66
C ASN A 517 -1.96 19.07 -17.56
N THR A 518 -0.86 18.98 -18.32
CA THR A 518 0.11 20.05 -18.56
C THR A 518 0.55 19.99 -20.01
N ASP A 519 1.05 21.10 -20.56
CA ASP A 519 1.50 21.13 -21.96
C ASP A 519 2.85 20.42 -22.15
N SER A 520 3.75 20.52 -21.17
CA SER A 520 5.12 19.99 -21.31
C SER A 520 5.87 19.83 -19.98
N LEU A 521 5.18 19.74 -18.83
CA LEU A 521 5.86 19.65 -17.55
C LEU A 521 6.46 18.25 -17.38
N PRO A 522 7.79 18.08 -17.22
CA PRO A 522 8.39 16.77 -17.07
C PRO A 522 7.97 16.12 -15.75
N THR A 523 7.86 14.78 -15.76
CA THR A 523 7.81 13.97 -14.54
C THR A 523 9.05 14.21 -13.69
N GLY A 524 8.99 13.92 -12.39
CA GLY A 524 10.14 14.14 -11.51
C GLY A 524 11.43 13.42 -11.89
N LEU A 525 11.32 12.21 -12.46
CA LEU A 525 12.50 11.49 -12.95
C LEU A 525 13.05 12.09 -14.25
N MET A 526 12.17 12.61 -15.11
CA MET A 526 12.59 13.31 -16.31
C MET A 526 13.24 14.67 -15.97
N GLU A 527 12.65 15.43 -15.05
CA GLU A 527 13.25 16.67 -14.52
C GLU A 527 14.64 16.40 -13.92
N LEU A 528 14.77 15.35 -13.11
CA LEU A 528 16.07 14.93 -12.58
C LEU A 528 17.07 14.61 -13.70
N LYS A 529 16.63 13.92 -14.75
CA LYS A 529 17.48 13.60 -15.90
C LYS A 529 17.99 14.87 -16.58
N LEU A 530 17.08 15.78 -16.92
CA LEU A 530 17.42 17.05 -17.58
C LEU A 530 18.43 17.83 -16.73
N ARG A 531 18.15 17.97 -15.43
CA ARG A 531 19.04 18.66 -14.48
C ARG A 531 20.44 18.06 -14.40
N ILE A 532 20.57 16.73 -14.46
CA ILE A 532 21.87 16.06 -14.49
C ILE A 532 22.57 16.30 -15.83
N LEU A 533 21.85 16.18 -16.95
CA LEU A 533 22.42 16.40 -18.28
C LEU A 533 22.90 17.83 -18.49
N GLU A 534 22.25 18.82 -17.87
CA GLU A 534 22.72 20.22 -17.83
C GLU A 534 24.05 20.41 -17.08
N LYS A 535 24.46 19.43 -16.26
CA LYS A 535 25.76 19.43 -15.56
C LYS A 535 26.84 18.68 -16.32
N CYS A 536 26.49 17.97 -17.38
CA CYS A 536 27.45 17.27 -18.21
C CYS A 536 28.12 18.21 -19.23
N ASP A 537 29.27 17.82 -19.77
CA ASP A 537 29.98 18.59 -20.79
C ASP A 537 29.27 18.54 -22.16
N GLU A 538 28.45 17.50 -22.40
CA GLU A 538 27.64 17.38 -23.61
C GLU A 538 26.51 18.40 -23.65
N ALA A 539 26.28 19.00 -24.83
CA ALA A 539 25.13 19.88 -25.04
C ALA A 539 23.81 19.11 -24.89
N LEU A 540 22.78 19.78 -24.36
CA LEU A 540 21.43 19.25 -24.19
C LEU A 540 20.43 20.02 -25.07
N ILE A 541 19.65 19.28 -25.86
CA ILE A 541 18.47 19.78 -26.57
C ILE A 541 17.26 19.06 -25.98
N THR A 542 16.23 19.82 -25.62
CA THR A 542 14.93 19.29 -25.21
C THR A 542 13.91 19.63 -26.29
N VAL A 543 13.20 18.61 -26.77
CA VAL A 543 12.21 18.68 -27.85
C VAL A 543 10.83 18.39 -27.31
#